data_AF-A0A067PVS4-F1
#
_entry.id   AF-A0A067PVS4-F1
#
_cell.length_a   1.000
_cell.length_b   1.000
_cell.length_c   1.000
_cell.angle_alpha   90.00
_cell.angle_beta   90.00
_cell.angle_gamma   90.00
#
_symmetry.space_group_name_H-M   'P 1'
#
loop_
_entity.id
_entity.type
_entity.pdbx_description
1 polymer ?
#
loop_
_entity_poly.entity_id
_entity_poly.type
_entity_poly.pdbx_seq_one_letter_code
_entity_poly.pdbx_strand_id
1 'polypeptide(L)'
;TSLKVKKSSFDSIAAGFASVSAQAIHCVTERVCRGDTATAHSDEEKRVLALMKEVKLVTSHVPGSSASRVVMRNKIRALTMTLGLPSFYLTINPADVYSPIVKFL
;
A
#
# COMPACT_ATOMS: atom_id res chain seq x y z
N THR A 1 -1.45 2.80 20.05
CA THR A 1 -1.81 4.16 19.59
C THR A 1 -2.23 4.07 18.13
N SER A 2 -3.51 4.30 17.82
CA SER A 2 -4.03 4.14 16.45
C SER A 2 -3.69 5.37 15.61
N LEU A 3 -2.69 5.27 14.74
CA LEU A 3 -2.33 6.27 13.72
C LEU A 3 -3.37 6.28 12.57
N LYS A 4 -4.67 6.33 12.90
CA LYS A 4 -5.77 6.23 11.94
C LYS A 4 -6.62 7.49 11.98
N VAL A 5 -6.87 8.06 10.81
CA VAL A 5 -7.82 9.15 10.60
C VAL A 5 -9.23 8.61 10.88
N LYS A 6 -10.00 9.32 11.72
CA LYS A 6 -11.40 8.95 12.04
C LYS A 6 -12.31 9.32 10.87
N LYS A 7 -13.42 8.59 10.69
CA LYS A 7 -14.45 8.93 9.68
C LYS A 7 -14.98 10.37 9.83
N SER A 8 -14.99 10.91 11.05
CA SER A 8 -15.35 12.31 11.34
C SER A 8 -14.39 13.34 10.73
N SER A 9 -13.17 12.94 10.36
CA SER A 9 -12.18 13.84 9.75
C SER A 9 -12.32 13.90 8.21
N PHE A 10 -13.22 13.11 7.62
CA PHE A 10 -13.35 13.00 6.16
C PHE A 10 -13.77 14.33 5.53
N ASP A 11 -14.76 15.00 6.14
CA ASP A 11 -15.27 16.28 5.63
C ASP A 11 -14.20 17.36 5.67
N SER A 12 -13.38 17.38 6.74
CA SER A 12 -12.23 18.30 6.85
C SER A 12 -11.18 18.03 5.78
N ILE A 13 -10.91 16.77 5.45
CA ILE A 13 -9.94 16.40 4.41
C ILE A 13 -10.48 16.75 3.02
N ALA A 14 -11.78 16.53 2.78
CA ALA A 14 -12.44 16.90 1.53
C ALA A 14 -12.43 18.42 1.32
N ALA A 15 -12.68 19.21 2.38
CA ALA A 15 -12.56 20.65 2.35
C ALA A 15 -11.11 21.11 2.10
N GLY A 16 -10.14 20.44 2.73
CA GLY A 16 -8.72 20.65 2.46
C GLY A 16 -8.38 20.40 0.98
N PHE A 17 -8.94 19.35 0.38
CA PHE A 17 -8.74 19.01 -1.03
C PHE A 17 -9.25 20.10 -1.96
N ALA A 18 -10.46 20.61 -1.67
CA ALA A 18 -11.07 21.68 -2.46
C ALA A 18 -10.30 23.00 -2.38
N SER A 19 -9.55 23.23 -1.30
CA SER A 19 -8.79 24.46 -1.08
C SER A 19 -7.44 24.51 -1.82
N VAL A 20 -6.95 23.38 -2.34
CA VAL A 20 -5.62 23.28 -2.95
C VAL A 20 -5.67 23.56 -4.45
N SER A 21 -4.75 24.38 -4.94
CA SER A 21 -4.65 24.71 -6.37
C SER A 21 -4.18 23.51 -7.21
N ALA A 22 -4.80 23.31 -8.38
CA ALA A 22 -4.41 22.25 -9.32
C ALA A 22 -2.94 22.36 -9.76
N GLN A 23 -2.43 23.59 -9.83
CA GLN A 23 -1.05 23.88 -10.20
C GLN A 23 -0.06 23.41 -9.14
N ALA A 24 -0.34 23.63 -7.85
CA ALA A 24 0.48 23.11 -6.76
C ALA A 24 0.53 21.58 -6.76
N ILE A 25 -0.60 20.91 -7.03
CA ILE A 25 -0.68 19.45 -7.15
C ILE A 25 0.22 18.95 -8.30
N HIS A 26 0.14 19.60 -9.46
CA HIS A 26 0.96 19.24 -10.62
C HIS A 26 2.46 19.38 -10.33
N CYS A 27 2.87 20.51 -9.74
CA CYS A 27 4.26 20.78 -9.37
C CYS A 27 4.83 19.77 -8.36
N VAL A 28 4.04 19.36 -7.37
CA VAL A 28 4.44 18.32 -6.41
C VAL A 28 4.50 16.95 -7.07
N THR A 29 3.53 16.64 -7.95
CA THR A 29 3.48 15.33 -8.64
C THR A 29 4.70 15.14 -9.55
N GLU A 30 5.07 16.16 -10.34
CA GLU A 30 6.27 16.13 -11.18
C GLU A 30 7.55 15.87 -10.36
N ARG A 31 7.67 16.49 -9.18
CA ARG A 31 8.80 16.27 -8.27
C ARG A 31 8.82 14.86 -7.70
N VAL A 32 7.67 14.36 -7.26
CA VAL A 32 7.53 12.99 -6.74
C VAL A 32 7.89 11.96 -7.82
N CYS A 33 7.50 12.20 -9.08
CA CYS A 33 7.88 11.34 -10.21
C CYS A 33 9.41 11.30 -10.44
N ARG A 34 10.11 12.41 -10.14
CA ARG A 34 11.58 12.50 -10.22
C ARG A 34 12.29 11.92 -9.00
N GLY A 35 11.56 11.40 -8.03
CA GLY A 35 12.08 10.78 -6.80
C GLY A 35 12.19 11.71 -5.60
N ASP A 36 11.78 12.98 -5.73
CA ASP A 36 11.76 13.92 -4.62
C ASP A 36 10.41 13.90 -3.91
N THR A 37 10.40 13.43 -2.65
CA THR A 37 9.17 13.18 -1.89
C THR A 37 9.02 14.06 -0.64
N ALA A 38 9.98 14.95 -0.39
CA ALA A 38 10.05 15.71 0.87
C ALA A 38 10.15 17.22 0.68
N THR A 39 10.53 17.71 -0.50
CA THR A 39 10.67 19.15 -0.71
C THR A 39 9.32 19.83 -0.94
N ALA A 40 9.06 20.87 -0.16
CA ALA A 40 7.99 21.83 -0.40
C ALA A 40 8.56 23.23 -0.25
N HIS A 41 8.36 24.05 -1.27
CA HIS A 41 8.89 25.41 -1.33
C HIS A 41 7.82 26.44 -0.99
N SER A 42 6.54 26.11 -1.21
CA SER A 42 5.40 26.95 -0.85
C SER A 42 4.53 26.30 0.24
N ASP A 43 3.77 27.12 0.96
CA ASP A 43 2.83 26.61 1.97
C ASP A 43 1.68 25.82 1.34
N GLU A 44 1.34 26.08 0.07
CA GLU A 44 0.41 25.24 -0.70
C GLU A 44 0.99 23.86 -0.97
N GLU A 45 2.26 23.74 -1.36
CA GLU A 45 2.91 22.45 -1.58
C GLU A 45 3.03 21.63 -0.29
N LYS A 46 3.29 22.30 0.85
CA LYS A 46 3.26 21.64 2.17
C LYS A 46 1.87 21.06 2.46
N ARG A 47 0.80 21.80 2.13
CA ARG A 47 -0.58 21.30 2.24
C ARG A 47 -0.81 20.12 1.31
N VAL A 48 -0.36 20.17 0.06
CA VAL A 48 -0.46 19.03 -0.89
C VAL A 48 0.20 17.77 -0.30
N LEU A 49 1.41 17.89 0.23
CA LEU A 49 2.13 16.75 0.82
C LEU A 49 1.45 16.20 2.08
N ALA A 50 0.94 17.08 2.95
CA ALA A 50 0.16 16.65 4.12
C ALA A 50 -1.10 15.90 3.69
N LEU A 51 -1.80 16.43 2.70
CA LEU A 51 -3.04 15.89 2.18
C LEU A 51 -2.81 14.54 1.47
N MET A 52 -1.71 14.39 0.72
CA MET A 52 -1.30 13.09 0.17
C MET A 52 -1.13 12.01 1.26
N LYS A 53 -0.57 12.37 2.42
CA LYS A 53 -0.41 11.42 3.55
C LYS A 53 -1.78 11.02 4.14
N GLU A 54 -2.68 11.98 4.28
CA GLU A 54 -4.03 11.74 4.81
C GLU A 54 -4.87 10.87 3.87
N VAL A 55 -4.79 11.11 2.56
CA VAL A 55 -5.45 10.29 1.53
C VAL A 55 -4.91 8.87 1.50
N LYS A 56 -3.59 8.71 1.64
CA LYS A 56 -2.96 7.39 1.71
C LYS A 56 -3.46 6.59 2.93
N LEU A 57 -3.80 7.25 4.03
CA LEU A 57 -4.42 6.61 5.20
C LEU A 57 -5.88 6.25 4.92
N VAL A 58 -6.66 7.16 4.33
CA VAL A 58 -8.07 6.91 3.98
C VAL A 58 -8.21 5.73 3.03
N THR A 59 -7.39 5.68 1.98
CA THR A 59 -7.45 4.63 0.94
C THR A 59 -7.21 3.23 1.51
N SER A 60 -6.64 3.07 2.71
CA SER A 60 -6.49 1.75 3.35
C SER A 60 -7.79 0.98 3.54
N HIS A 61 -8.93 1.68 3.62
CA HIS A 61 -10.26 1.08 3.74
C HIS A 61 -10.95 0.85 2.39
N VAL A 62 -10.38 1.38 1.29
CA VAL A 62 -10.86 1.15 -0.07
C VAL A 62 -10.33 -0.20 -0.54
N PRO A 63 -11.20 -1.21 -0.80
CA PRO A 63 -10.77 -2.51 -1.27
C PRO A 63 -9.93 -2.38 -2.55
N GLY A 64 -8.83 -3.13 -2.63
CA GLY A 64 -7.95 -3.13 -3.81
C GLY A 64 -6.92 -1.98 -3.87
N SER A 65 -7.02 -0.97 -3.00
CA SER A 65 -6.02 0.10 -2.95
C SER A 65 -4.64 -0.42 -2.51
N SER A 66 -3.58 0.32 -2.87
CA SER A 66 -2.21 0.00 -2.43
C SER A 66 -2.08 -0.06 -0.91
N ALA A 67 -2.74 0.84 -0.18
CA ALA A 67 -2.74 0.85 1.28
C ALA A 67 -3.51 -0.36 1.87
N SER A 68 -4.65 -0.72 1.28
CA SER A 68 -5.44 -1.89 1.69
C SER A 68 -4.64 -3.20 1.52
N ARG A 69 -3.89 -3.32 0.41
CA ARG A 69 -2.99 -4.46 0.16
C ARG A 69 -1.88 -4.57 1.21
N VAL A 70 -1.31 -3.46 1.66
CA VAL A 70 -0.30 -3.47 2.74
C VAL A 70 -0.92 -3.93 4.06
N VAL A 71 -2.12 -3.43 4.40
CA VAL A 71 -2.86 -3.86 5.60
C VAL A 71 -3.15 -5.36 5.55
N MET A 72 -3.62 -5.88 4.41
CA MET A 72 -3.89 -7.31 4.24
C MET A 72 -2.64 -8.18 4.42
N ARG A 73 -1.49 -7.78 3.84
CA ARG A 73 -0.22 -8.50 4.04
C ARG A 73 0.21 -8.52 5.50
N ASN A 74 0.06 -7.40 6.20
CA ASN A 74 0.36 -7.34 7.64
C ASN A 74 -0.58 -8.23 8.45
N LYS A 75 -1.86 -8.33 8.06
CA LYS A 75 -2.81 -9.25 8.68
C LYS A 75 -2.40 -10.72 8.48
N ILE A 76 -2.00 -11.10 7.26
CA ILE A 76 -1.49 -12.47 6.98
C ILE A 76 -0.28 -12.76 7.87
N ARG A 77 0.70 -11.85 7.94
CA ARG A 77 1.88 -12.00 8.81
C ARG A 77 1.50 -12.18 10.28
N ALA A 78 0.56 -11.35 10.78
CA ALA A 78 0.08 -11.45 12.15
C ALA A 78 -0.59 -12.82 12.40
N LEU A 79 -1.45 -13.27 11.49
CA LEU A 79 -2.08 -14.59 11.56
C LEU A 79 -1.06 -15.72 11.56
N THR A 80 -0.03 -15.63 10.72
CA THR A 80 1.07 -16.60 10.70
C THR A 80 1.83 -16.66 12.02
N MET A 81 2.07 -15.51 12.66
CA MET A 81 2.74 -15.46 13.96
C MET A 81 1.86 -15.99 15.09
N THR A 82 0.54 -15.77 15.03
CA THR A 82 -0.38 -16.17 16.12
C THR A 82 -0.92 -17.59 15.98
N LEU A 83 -1.14 -18.07 14.76
CA LEU A 83 -1.79 -19.35 14.48
C LEU A 83 -0.83 -20.37 13.83
N GLY A 84 0.41 -19.98 13.56
CA GLY A 84 1.36 -20.78 12.80
C GLY A 84 1.25 -20.58 11.29
N LEU A 85 2.18 -21.20 10.55
CA LEU A 85 2.18 -21.15 9.09
C LEU A 85 0.96 -21.90 8.53
N PRO A 86 0.30 -21.38 7.48
CA PRO A 86 -0.72 -22.15 6.78
C PRO A 86 -0.07 -23.43 6.23
N SER A 87 -0.74 -24.57 6.41
CA SER A 87 -0.26 -25.84 5.88
C SER A 87 -0.23 -25.78 4.36
N PHE A 88 0.97 -25.77 3.78
CA PHE A 88 1.16 -25.87 2.33
C PHE A 88 1.29 -27.34 1.96
N TYR A 89 0.33 -27.86 1.20
CA TYR A 89 0.43 -29.17 0.58
C TYR A 89 1.05 -29.00 -0.82
N LEU A 90 2.30 -29.43 -0.97
CA LEU A 90 2.97 -29.47 -2.26
C LEU A 90 2.95 -30.91 -2.78
N THR A 91 2.11 -31.18 -3.77
CA THR A 91 2.17 -32.44 -4.51
C THR A 91 3.23 -32.30 -5.59
N ILE A 92 4.43 -32.80 -5.31
CA ILE A 92 5.46 -32.97 -6.33
C ILE A 92 5.06 -34.20 -7.14
N ASN A 93 4.65 -33.99 -8.38
CA ASN A 93 4.45 -35.08 -9.34
C ASN A 93 5.68 -35.13 -10.26
N PRO A 94 6.77 -35.82 -9.88
CA PRO A 94 7.91 -35.99 -10.76
C PRO A 94 7.43 -36.81 -11.97
N ALA A 95 7.64 -36.30 -13.18
CA ALA A 95 7.38 -37.09 -14.36
C ALA A 95 8.43 -38.20 -14.46
N ASP A 96 7.98 -39.46 -14.43
CA ASP A 96 8.83 -40.66 -14.42
C ASP A 96 9.81 -40.71 -15.61
N VAL A 97 9.44 -40.10 -16.75
CA VAL A 97 10.28 -39.98 -17.96
C VAL A 97 11.63 -39.30 -17.68
N TYR A 98 11.69 -38.41 -16.67
CA TYR A 98 12.91 -37.70 -16.31
C TYR A 98 13.61 -38.28 -15.08
N SER A 99 13.04 -39.31 -14.44
CA SER A 99 13.65 -39.95 -13.29
C SER A 99 14.85 -40.81 -13.72
N PRO A 100 16.08 -40.53 -13.26
CA PRO A 100 17.25 -41.34 -13.58
C PRO A 100 17.15 -42.77 -13.03
N ILE A 101 16.29 -43.00 -12.01
CA ILE A 101 16.03 -44.31 -11.42
C ILE A 101 15.16 -45.17 -12.35
N VAL A 102 14.18 -44.57 -13.04
CA VAL A 102 13.26 -45.29 -13.92
C VAL A 102 13.87 -45.53 -15.31
N LYS A 103 14.87 -44.74 -15.72
CA LYS A 103 15.60 -44.94 -17.00
C LYS A 103 16.51 -46.18 -17.06
N PHE A 104 16.81 -46.78 -15.91
CA PHE A 104 17.72 -47.93 -15.80
C PHE A 104 17.00 -49.29 -15.65
N LEU A 105 15.67 -49.28 -15.53
CA LEU A 105 14.80 -50.46 -15.60
C LEU A 105 14.22 -50.59 -17.00
#